data_AF-G9JKN8-F1
#
_entry.id   AF-G9JKN8-F1
#
_cell.length_a   1.000
_cell.length_b   1.000
_cell.length_c   1.000
_cell.angle_alpha   90.00
_cell.angle_beta   90.00
_cell.angle_gamma   90.00
#
_symmetry.space_group_name_H-M   'P 1'
#
loop_
_entity.id
_entity.type
_entity.pdbx_description
1 polymer ?
#
loop_
_entity_poly.entity_id
_entity_poly.type
_entity_poly.pdbx_seq_one_letter_code
_entity_poly.pdbx_strand_id
1 'polypeptide(L)' 'VYLGLELLALCSYALVGVNRDSKISTEAAMKYIVLGSLASGLLLYGMSLIYGATGTLSLPGISDVIHGSSE' A
#
# COMPACT_ATOMS: atom_id res chain seq x y z
N VAL A 1 6.15 2.07 -6.64
CA VAL A 1 5.37 2.71 -5.55
C VAL A 1 4.95 1.70 -4.49
N TYR A 2 4.09 0.71 -4.82
CA TYR A 2 3.57 -0.28 -3.85
C TYR A 2 4.63 -0.95 -2.95
N LEU A 3 5.68 -1.53 -3.53
CA LEU A 3 6.77 -2.16 -2.76
C LEU A 3 7.45 -1.20 -1.76
N GLY A 4 7.61 0.08 -2.11
CA GLY A 4 8.18 1.07 -1.21
C GLY A 4 7.25 1.38 -0.03
N LEU A 5 5.94 1.39 -0.28
CA LEU A 5 4.94 1.55 0.77
C LEU A 5 4.87 0.33 1.68
N GLU A 6 4.95 -0.89 1.15
CA GLU A 6 5.00 -2.12 1.96
C GLU A 6 6.25 -2.16 2.84
N LEU A 7 7.42 -1.81 2.30
CA LEU A 7 8.66 -1.74 3.09
C LEU A 7 8.54 -0.73 4.24
N LEU A 8 8.04 0.47 3.95
CA LEU A 8 7.80 1.50 4.95
C LEU A 8 6.80 1.02 6.02
N ALA A 9 5.70 0.39 5.59
CA ALA A 9 4.66 -0.11 6.48
C ALA A 9 5.20 -1.18 7.43
N LEU A 10 5.94 -2.18 6.91
CA LEU A 10 6.56 -3.23 7.72
C LEU A 10 7.54 -2.66 8.75
N CYS A 11 8.37 -1.69 8.36
CA CYS A 11 9.25 -1.00 9.30
C CYS A 11 8.47 -0.23 10.37
N SER A 12 7.36 0.42 10.00
CA SER A 12 6.52 1.17 10.94
C SER A 12 5.79 0.24 11.92
N TYR A 13 5.28 -0.91 11.45
CA TYR A 13 4.67 -1.92 12.31
C TYR A 13 5.65 -2.43 13.36
N ALA A 14 6.91 -2.70 12.96
CA ALA A 14 7.97 -3.08 13.89
C ALA A 14 8.28 -1.97 14.89
N LEU A 15 8.29 -0.71 14.44
CA LEU A 15 8.56 0.45 15.30
C LEU A 15 7.47 0.67 16.36
N VAL A 16 6.20 0.50 16.01
CA VAL A 16 5.07 0.61 16.97
C VAL A 16 5.15 -0.47 18.06
N GLY A 17 5.65 -1.66 17.72
CA GLY A 17 5.84 -2.80 18.63
C GLY A 17 7.20 -2.86 19.31
N VAL A 18 8.01 -1.80 19.27
CA VAL A 18 9.40 -1.84 19.77
C VAL A 18 9.48 -2.10 21.28
N ASN A 19 8.51 -1.61 22.04
CA ASN A 19 8.46 -1.79 23.49
C ASN A 19 7.69 -3.07 23.85
N ARG A 20 8.39 -4.21 23.79
CA ARG A 20 7.80 -5.55 23.96
C ARG A 20 7.21 -5.80 25.35
N ASP A 21 7.69 -5.12 26.39
CA ASP A 21 7.19 -5.27 27.76
C ASP A 21 5.87 -4.53 27.98
N SER A 22 5.55 -3.57 27.10
CA SER A 22 4.29 -2.84 27.13
C SER A 22 3.19 -3.60 26.38
N LYS A 23 2.18 -4.06 27.13
CA LYS A 23 0.97 -4.66 26.56
C LYS A 23 0.27 -3.73 25.58
N ILE A 24 0.27 -2.43 25.86
CA ILE A 24 -0.33 -1.40 24.99
C ILE A 24 0.42 -1.31 23.66
N SER A 25 1.76 -1.33 23.68
CA SER A 25 2.58 -1.29 22.46
C SER A 25 2.35 -2.53 21.59
N THR A 26 2.27 -3.72 22.22
CA THR A 26 2.00 -4.98 21.52
C THR A 26 0.61 -4.98 20.89
N GLU A 27 -0.41 -4.53 21.63
CA GLU A 27 -1.78 -4.43 21.12
C GLU A 27 -1.91 -3.40 19.99
N ALA A 28 -1.25 -2.24 20.14
CA ALA A 28 -1.24 -1.20 19.11
C ALA A 28 -0.56 -1.69 17.81
N ALA A 29 0.57 -2.40 17.92
CA ALA A 29 1.26 -2.97 16.77
C ALA A 29 0.37 -3.99 16.03
N MET A 30 -0.31 -4.87 16.77
CA MET A 30 -1.22 -5.85 16.17
C MET A 30 -2.40 -5.17 15.45
N LYS A 31 -3.03 -4.17 16.09
CA LYS A 31 -4.11 -3.38 15.46
C LYS A 31 -3.61 -2.67 14.21
N TYR A 32 -2.42 -2.10 14.26
CA TYR A 32 -1.85 -1.35 13.13
C TYR A 32 -1.52 -2.28 11.96
N ILE A 33 -0.95 -3.45 12.20
CA ILE A 33 -0.70 -4.47 11.17
C ILE A 33 -2.01 -4.92 10.51
N VAL A 34 -3.06 -5.21 11.30
CA VAL A 34 -4.35 -5.67 10.77
C VAL A 34 -5.03 -4.59 9.92
N LEU A 35 -5.12 -3.36 10.43
CA LEU A 35 -5.72 -2.25 9.67
C LEU A 35 -4.90 -1.92 8.42
N GLY A 36 -3.57 -1.93 8.56
CA GLY A 36 -2.66 -1.59 7.47
C GLY A 36 -2.60 -2.66 6.38
N SER A 37 -2.65 -3.95 6.73
CA SER A 37 -2.74 -5.04 5.74
C SER A 37 -4.05 -5.00 4.93
N LEU A 38 -5.18 -4.65 5.56
CA LEU A 38 -6.44 -4.44 4.83
C LEU A 38 -6.34 -3.25 3.87
N ALA A 39 -5.79 -2.12 4.33
CA ALA A 39 -5.60 -0.95 3.46
C ALA A 39 -4.64 -1.23 2.29
N SER A 40 -3.57 -1.98 2.54
CA SER A 40 -2.63 -2.44 1.50
C SER A 40 -3.32 -3.34 0.47
N GLY A 41 -4.14 -4.28 0.92
CA GLY A 41 -4.93 -5.14 0.05
C GLY A 41 -5.87 -4.35 -0.85
N LEU A 42 -6.58 -3.35 -0.30
CA LEU A 42 -7.43 -2.45 -1.09
C LEU A 42 -6.62 -1.65 -2.11
N LEU A 43 -5.44 -1.15 -1.73
CA LEU A 43 -4.56 -0.42 -2.63
C LEU A 43 -4.07 -1.30 -3.78
N LEU A 44 -3.61 -2.52 -3.49
CA LEU A 44 -3.15 -3.47 -4.50
C LEU A 44 -4.29 -3.87 -5.45
N TYR A 45 -5.49 -4.09 -4.91
CA TYR A 45 -6.67 -4.35 -5.72
C TYR A 45 -7.01 -3.16 -6.63
N GLY A 46 -6.96 -1.92 -6.11
CA GLY A 46 -7.12 -0.71 -6.91
C GLY A 46 -6.08 -0.60 -8.03
N MET A 47 -4.80 -0.87 -7.74
CA MET A 47 -3.74 -0.91 -8.76
C MET A 47 -4.00 -1.99 -9.82
N SER A 48 -4.53 -3.16 -9.41
CA SER A 48 -4.92 -4.22 -10.35
C SER A 48 -6.05 -3.79 -11.28
N LEU A 49 -7.03 -3.02 -10.80
CA LEU A 49 -8.11 -2.49 -11.64
C LEU A 49 -7.58 -1.45 -12.64
N ILE A 50 -6.69 -0.55 -12.20
CA ILE A 50 -6.05 0.44 -13.07
C ILE A 50 -5.22 -0.26 -14.15
N TYR A 51 -4.43 -1.25 -13.76
CA TYR A 51 -3.68 -2.07 -14.70
C TYR A 51 -4.61 -2.81 -15.68
N GLY A 52 -5.72 -3.38 -15.20
CA GLY A 52 -6.71 -4.03 -16.05
C GLY A 52 -7.35 -3.10 -17.08
N ALA A 53 -7.53 -1.82 -16.75
CA ALA A 53 -8.08 -0.81 -17.65
C ALA A 53 -7.05 -0.19 -18.61
N THR A 54 -5.78 -0.05 -18.18
CA THR A 54 -4.75 0.71 -18.92
C THR A 54 -3.67 -0.17 -19.57
N GLY A 55 -3.52 -1.42 -19.13
CA GLY A 55 -2.50 -2.35 -19.62
C GLY A 55 -1.06 -2.00 -19.20
N THR A 56 -0.86 -0.99 -18.37
CA THR A 56 0.48 -0.55 -17.94
C THR A 56 0.51 -0.18 -16.46
N LEU A 57 1.68 -0.34 -15.85
CA LEU A 57 1.97 0.08 -14.47
C LEU A 57 2.78 1.39 -14.41
N SER A 58 3.15 1.93 -15.56
CA SER A 58 3.89 3.19 -15.66
C SER A 58 2.94 4.37 -15.47
N LEU A 59 3.23 5.26 -14.52
CA LEU A 59 2.39 6.44 -14.25
C LEU A 59 2.22 7.35 -15.49
N PRO A 60 3.28 7.66 -16.26
CA PRO A 60 3.12 8.36 -17.54
C PRO A 60 2.18 7.63 -18.51
N GLY A 61 2.35 6.31 -18.68
CA GLY A 61 1.49 5.53 -19.58
C GLY A 61 0.03 5.49 -19.14
N ILE A 62 -0.23 5.45 -17.82
CA ILE A 62 -1.59 5.58 -17.27
C ILE A 62 -2.17 6.96 -17.60
N SER A 63 -1.38 8.03 -17.48
CA SER A 63 -1.80 9.39 -17.83
C SER A 63 -2.18 9.50 -19.30
N ASP A 64 -1.37 8.95 -20.20
CA ASP A 64 -1.59 8.98 -21.65
C ASP A 64 -2.90 8.26 -22.04
N VAL A 65 -3.15 7.08 -21.46
CA VAL A 65 -4.39 6.33 -21.71
C VAL A 65 -5.62 7.07 -21.17
N ILE A 66 -5.52 7.69 -20.00
CA ILE A 66 -6.65 8.40 -19.37
C ILE A 66 -6.97 9.72 -20.07
N HIS A 67 -5.95 10.48 -20.50
CA HIS A 67 -6.17 11.75 -21.20
C HIS A 67 -6.66 11.53 -22.63
N GLY A 68 -6.63 10.29 -23.11
CA GLY A 68 -6.77 9.95 -24.51
C GLY A 68 -5.58 10.55 -25.24
N SER A 69 -4.63 9.70 -25.63
CA SER A 69 -3.75 10.04 -26.74
C SER A 69 -4.66 10.41 -27.90
N SER A 70 -4.88 11.72 -28.01
CA SER A 70 -5.52 12.39 -29.12
C SER A 70 -4.56 12.11 -30.26
N GLU A 71 -4.96 11.21 -31.15
CA GLU A 71 -4.68 11.44 -32.55
C GLU A 71 -5.25 12.81 -32.95
#